data_AF-A0A519YPE3-F1
#
_entry.id   AF-A0A519YPE3-F1
#
_cell.length_a   1.000
_cell.length_b   1.000
_cell.length_c   1.000
_cell.angle_alpha   90.00
_cell.angle_beta   90.00
_cell.angle_gamma   90.00
#
_symmetry.space_group_name_H-M   'P 1'
#
loop_
_entity.id
_entity.type
_entity.pdbx_description
1 polymer ?
#
loop_
_entity_poly.entity_id
_entity_poly.type
_entity_poly.pdbx_seq_one_letter_code
_entity_poly.pdbx_strand_id
1 'polypeptide(L)'
;MFIHLPEQVSVDFIEPFAKLLLPIPENSFPALTNIYIAAFLVFVQALIFNRIVNSYNVLGKSTYLPALLYISAGSLFTPFLILSPALFCNFLLLWMMERFLSIYKRDECRSVMYDLGMMVALGTLIYFPFIAMLPLLWISLVIFRPFNWREWLAVVTGFITIFFFLGVFYFIAVIYSQ
;
A
#
# COMPACT_ATOMS: atom_id res chain seq x y z
N MET A 1 18.14 -32.05 -7.28
CA MET A 1 17.11 -31.06 -7.67
C MET A 1 17.81 -29.71 -7.70
N PHE A 2 18.23 -29.27 -8.88
CA PHE A 2 19.04 -28.07 -9.05
C PHE A 2 18.19 -26.84 -8.72
N ILE A 3 18.47 -26.23 -7.57
CA ILE A 3 17.93 -24.92 -7.21
C ILE A 3 18.77 -23.89 -7.97
N HIS A 4 18.50 -23.73 -9.27
CA HIS A 4 18.88 -22.51 -9.97
C HIS A 4 17.97 -21.41 -9.46
N LEU A 5 18.41 -20.67 -8.43
CA LEU A 5 17.79 -19.39 -8.14
C LEU A 5 18.02 -18.52 -9.37
N PRO A 6 16.98 -17.93 -9.99
CA PRO A 6 17.18 -16.94 -11.03
C PRO A 6 18.03 -15.81 -10.43
N GLU A 7 19.19 -15.59 -11.04
CA GLU A 7 20.21 -14.63 -10.59
C GLU A 7 19.69 -13.18 -10.63
N GLN A 8 18.59 -12.94 -11.36
CA GLN A 8 17.85 -11.69 -11.37
C GLN A 8 16.34 -11.96 -11.47
N VAL A 9 15.59 -11.49 -10.47
CA VAL A 9 14.13 -11.40 -10.52
C VAL A 9 13.79 -10.04 -11.11
N SER A 10 13.69 -9.95 -12.43
CA SER A 10 13.30 -8.74 -13.14
C SER A 10 11.82 -8.45 -12.91
N VAL A 11 11.50 -7.56 -11.96
CA VAL A 11 10.15 -6.98 -11.79
C VAL A 11 9.96 -5.84 -12.80
N ASP A 12 10.25 -6.11 -14.07
CA ASP A 12 10.42 -5.04 -15.08
C ASP A 12 9.09 -4.41 -15.56
N PHE A 13 7.94 -5.04 -15.29
CA PHE A 13 6.66 -4.56 -15.84
C PHE A 13 5.91 -3.56 -14.94
N ILE A 14 6.42 -3.24 -13.74
CA ILE A 14 5.64 -2.51 -12.72
C ILE A 14 6.30 -1.22 -12.20
N GLU A 15 7.50 -0.89 -12.67
CA GLU A 15 8.34 0.15 -12.07
C GLU A 15 8.49 1.49 -12.83
N PRO A 16 7.69 1.88 -13.86
CA PRO A 16 8.03 3.06 -14.66
C PRO A 16 8.07 4.36 -13.84
N PHE A 17 7.21 4.51 -12.82
CA PHE A 17 7.19 5.70 -11.98
C PHE A 17 8.25 5.70 -10.86
N ALA A 18 8.58 4.53 -10.31
CA ALA A 18 9.61 4.41 -9.28
C ALA A 18 11.01 4.67 -9.88
N LYS A 19 11.29 4.12 -11.08
CA LYS A 19 12.54 4.40 -11.84
C LYS A 19 12.67 5.88 -12.22
N LEU A 20 11.55 6.59 -12.45
CA LEU A 20 11.54 8.01 -12.77
C LEU A 20 11.89 8.91 -11.57
N LEU A 21 11.50 8.53 -10.35
CA LEU A 21 11.72 9.33 -9.15
C LEU A 21 12.99 8.95 -8.38
N LEU A 22 13.39 7.67 -8.40
CA LEU A 22 14.57 7.17 -7.72
C LEU A 22 15.26 6.13 -8.62
N PRO A 23 16.35 6.48 -9.34
CA PRO A 23 17.21 5.47 -9.95
C PRO A 23 17.94 4.72 -8.83
N ILE A 24 17.28 3.71 -8.26
CA ILE A 24 17.86 2.85 -7.24
C ILE A 24 18.88 1.95 -7.95
N PRO A 25 20.17 1.97 -7.57
CA PRO A 25 21.17 1.11 -8.18
C PRO A 25 20.80 -0.36 -7.97
N GLU A 26 20.73 -1.13 -9.07
CA GLU A 26 20.32 -2.55 -9.07
C GLU A 26 21.19 -3.46 -8.17
N ASN A 27 22.31 -2.95 -7.64
CA ASN A 27 23.30 -3.69 -6.84
C ASN A 27 23.42 -3.26 -5.36
N SER A 28 22.39 -2.69 -4.74
CA SER A 28 22.59 -2.09 -3.40
C SER A 28 22.68 -3.08 -2.23
N PHE A 29 22.17 -4.32 -2.33
CA PHE A 29 22.21 -5.28 -1.21
C PHE A 29 22.48 -6.74 -1.65
N PRO A 30 23.30 -7.51 -0.90
CA PRO A 30 23.41 -8.96 -1.09
C PRO A 30 22.04 -9.63 -1.02
N ALA A 31 21.79 -10.65 -1.85
CA ALA A 31 20.50 -11.34 -1.94
C ALA A 31 19.96 -11.81 -0.56
N LEU A 32 20.85 -12.29 0.31
CA LEU A 32 20.49 -12.67 1.68
C LEU A 32 19.99 -11.47 2.51
N THR A 33 20.63 -10.31 2.41
CA THR A 33 20.23 -9.10 3.15
C THR A 33 18.84 -8.64 2.73
N ASN A 34 18.55 -8.68 1.43
CA ASN A 34 17.23 -8.35 0.89
C ASN A 34 16.13 -9.26 1.49
N ILE A 35 16.37 -10.58 1.50
CA ILE A 35 15.43 -11.56 2.06
C ILE A 35 15.21 -11.33 3.56
N TYR A 36 16.26 -11.08 4.35
CA TYR A 36 16.11 -10.82 5.79
C TYR A 36 15.31 -9.54 6.08
N ILE A 37 15.53 -8.47 5.30
CA ILE A 37 14.75 -7.24 5.43
C ILE A 37 13.29 -7.50 5.04
N ALA A 38 13.04 -8.19 3.93
CA ALA A 38 11.69 -8.52 3.50
C ALA A 38 10.94 -9.36 4.55
N ALA A 39 11.60 -10.40 5.09
CA ALA A 39 11.04 -11.23 6.16
C ALA A 39 10.72 -10.41 7.42
N PHE A 40 11.60 -9.48 7.81
CA PHE A 40 11.35 -8.57 8.92
C PHE A 40 10.14 -7.66 8.66
N LEU A 41 10.03 -7.08 7.46
CA LEU A 41 8.89 -6.25 7.08
C LEU A 41 7.57 -7.03 7.08
N VAL A 42 7.55 -8.25 6.52
CA VAL A 42 6.37 -9.14 6.56
C VAL A 42 6.00 -9.48 8.01
N PHE A 43 6.97 -9.73 8.87
CA PHE A 43 6.72 -9.99 10.29
C PHE A 43 6.06 -8.79 10.97
N VAL A 44 6.56 -7.57 10.74
CA VAL A 44 5.95 -6.34 11.25
C VAL A 44 4.53 -6.16 10.69
N GLN A 45 4.32 -6.39 9.39
CA GLN A 45 3.00 -6.35 8.75
C GLN A 45 2.01 -7.33 9.39
N ALA A 46 2.46 -8.55 9.70
CA ALA A 46 1.63 -9.55 10.36
C ALA A 46 1.19 -9.11 11.77
N LEU A 47 2.07 -8.47 12.54
CA LEU A 47 1.73 -7.91 13.85
C LEU A 47 0.72 -6.76 13.74
N ILE A 48 0.89 -5.87 12.76
CA ILE A 48 -0.04 -4.77 12.49
C ILE A 48 -1.41 -5.34 12.10
N PHE A 49 -1.45 -6.31 11.18
CA PHE A 49 -2.68 -6.97 10.76
C PHE A 49 -3.41 -7.61 11.95
N ASN A 50 -2.68 -8.33 12.80
CA ASN A 50 -3.21 -8.94 14.01
C ASN A 50 -3.78 -7.92 14.99
N ARG A 51 -3.06 -6.82 15.20
CA ARG A 51 -3.55 -5.69 16.02
C ARG A 51 -4.87 -5.16 15.46
N ILE A 52 -4.97 -4.91 14.15
CA ILE A 52 -6.20 -4.39 13.54
C ILE A 52 -7.36 -5.37 13.74
N VAL A 53 -7.17 -6.66 13.44
CA VAL A 53 -8.19 -7.69 13.60
C VAL A 53 -8.70 -7.77 15.04
N ASN A 54 -7.80 -7.72 16.02
CA ASN A 54 -8.14 -7.77 17.43
C ASN A 54 -8.82 -6.46 17.91
N SER A 55 -8.34 -5.29 17.49
CA SER A 55 -8.90 -3.99 17.88
C SER A 55 -10.34 -3.78 17.41
N TYR A 56 -10.69 -4.31 16.23
CA TYR A 56 -12.06 -4.28 15.71
C TYR A 56 -12.88 -5.51 16.07
N ASN A 57 -12.32 -6.41 16.89
CA ASN A 57 -12.94 -7.65 17.34
C ASN A 57 -13.57 -8.48 16.20
N VAL A 58 -12.87 -8.57 15.07
CA VAL A 58 -13.42 -9.20 13.84
C VAL A 58 -13.65 -10.71 14.04
N LEU A 59 -12.82 -11.37 14.86
CA LEU A 59 -12.91 -12.81 15.16
C LEU A 59 -13.65 -13.14 16.46
N GLY A 60 -14.24 -12.15 17.14
CA GLY A 60 -14.97 -12.32 18.40
C GLY A 60 -14.10 -12.60 19.64
N LYS A 61 -12.81 -12.91 19.47
CA LYS A 61 -11.83 -13.07 20.55
C LYS A 61 -10.43 -12.62 20.11
N SER A 62 -9.64 -12.12 21.05
CA SER A 62 -8.24 -11.78 20.80
C SER A 62 -7.42 -13.04 20.57
N THR A 63 -6.71 -13.10 19.44
CA THR A 63 -5.88 -14.25 19.07
C THR A 63 -4.71 -13.81 18.19
N TYR A 64 -3.72 -14.70 18.00
CA TYR A 64 -2.59 -14.51 17.08
C TYR A 64 -2.77 -15.23 15.75
N LEU A 65 -3.93 -15.88 15.53
CA LEU A 65 -4.27 -16.54 14.27
C LEU A 65 -4.12 -15.62 13.04
N PRO A 66 -4.56 -14.35 13.06
CA PRO A 66 -4.37 -13.44 11.94
C PRO A 66 -2.90 -13.24 11.56
N ALA A 67 -2.00 -13.06 12.53
CA ALA A 67 -0.56 -12.93 12.27
C ALA A 67 -0.01 -14.20 11.61
N LEU A 68 -0.36 -15.37 12.14
CA LEU A 68 0.10 -16.66 11.61
C LEU A 68 -0.39 -16.88 10.18
N LEU A 69 -1.67 -16.58 9.90
CA LEU A 69 -2.24 -16.68 8.56
C LEU A 69 -1.61 -15.68 7.59
N TYR A 70 -1.30 -14.46 8.05
CA TYR A 70 -0.63 -13.46 7.21
C TYR A 70 0.76 -13.94 6.76
N ILE A 71 1.56 -14.46 7.69
CA ILE A 71 2.92 -14.95 7.38
C ILE A 71 2.85 -16.20 6.49
N SER A 72 1.98 -17.16 6.83
CA SER A 72 1.87 -18.40 6.06
C SER A 72 1.35 -18.14 4.65
N ALA A 73 0.32 -17.31 4.49
CA ALA A 73 -0.19 -16.91 3.18
C ALA A 73 0.84 -16.07 2.40
N GLY A 74 1.51 -15.12 3.05
CA GLY A 74 2.55 -14.30 2.45
C GLY A 74 3.72 -15.13 1.92
N SER A 75 4.08 -16.23 2.60
CA SER A 75 5.15 -17.13 2.17
C SER A 75 4.88 -17.85 0.83
N LEU A 76 3.62 -17.89 0.38
CA LEU A 76 3.23 -18.49 -0.90
C LEU A 76 3.52 -17.57 -2.10
N PHE A 77 3.80 -16.28 -1.85
CA PHE A 77 3.95 -15.27 -2.90
C PHE A 77 5.38 -14.72 -2.94
N THR A 78 6.08 -14.92 -4.07
CA THR A 78 7.45 -14.43 -4.28
C THR A 78 7.63 -12.93 -3.99
N PRO A 79 6.70 -12.02 -4.37
CA PRO A 79 6.84 -10.58 -4.09
C PRO A 79 6.90 -10.20 -2.60
N PHE A 80 6.48 -11.10 -1.69
CA PHE A 80 6.54 -10.89 -0.24
C PHE A 80 7.85 -11.41 0.37
N LEU A 81 8.61 -12.23 -0.38
CA LEU A 81 9.87 -12.83 0.05
C LEU A 81 11.09 -11.97 -0.30
N ILE A 82 10.90 -10.96 -1.15
CA ILE A 82 11.92 -10.00 -1.56
C ILE A 82 11.42 -8.58 -1.33
N LEU A 83 12.36 -7.66 -1.15
CA LEU A 83 12.13 -6.23 -1.04
C LEU A 83 11.61 -5.73 -2.39
N SER A 84 10.29 -5.61 -2.47
CA SER A 84 9.57 -5.16 -3.66
C SER A 84 8.75 -3.91 -3.35
N PRO A 85 8.43 -3.08 -4.35
CA PRO A 85 7.51 -1.95 -4.17
C PRO A 85 6.15 -2.39 -3.61
N ALA A 86 5.68 -3.58 -4.00
CA ALA A 86 4.45 -4.17 -3.50
C ALA A 86 4.48 -4.40 -1.97
N LEU A 87 5.64 -4.80 -1.43
CA LEU A 87 5.82 -4.99 0.01
C LEU A 87 5.65 -3.67 0.78
N PHE A 88 6.09 -2.54 0.23
CA PHE A 88 5.85 -1.23 0.82
C PHE A 88 4.37 -0.83 0.75
N CYS A 89 3.71 -1.08 -0.38
CA CYS A 89 2.28 -0.81 -0.54
C CYS A 89 1.40 -1.67 0.39
N ASN A 90 1.85 -2.83 0.87
CA ASN A 90 1.12 -3.59 1.88
C ASN A 90 0.94 -2.82 3.19
N PHE A 91 1.89 -1.97 3.58
CA PHE A 91 1.70 -1.11 4.77
C PHE A 91 0.55 -0.11 4.56
N LEU A 92 0.50 0.50 3.36
CA LEU A 92 -0.62 1.38 2.99
C LEU A 92 -1.93 0.60 2.99
N LEU A 93 -1.95 -0.62 2.45
CA LEU A 93 -3.13 -1.48 2.43
C LEU A 93 -3.61 -1.80 3.86
N LEU A 94 -2.72 -2.18 4.78
CA LEU A 94 -3.07 -2.44 6.17
C LEU A 94 -3.63 -1.17 6.85
N TRP A 95 -3.06 -0.01 6.56
CA TRP A 95 -3.56 1.25 7.09
C TRP A 95 -4.94 1.60 6.52
N MET A 96 -5.15 1.39 5.22
CA MET A 96 -6.45 1.56 4.57
C MET A 96 -7.49 0.61 5.19
N MET A 97 -7.12 -0.65 5.47
CA MET A 97 -8.00 -1.61 6.14
C MET A 97 -8.47 -1.10 7.50
N GLU A 98 -7.56 -0.56 8.32
CA GLU A 98 -7.89 0.06 9.61
C GLU A 98 -8.87 1.23 9.43
N ARG A 99 -8.65 2.09 8.42
CA ARG A 99 -9.55 3.21 8.11
C ARG A 99 -10.92 2.74 7.66
N PHE A 100 -11.01 1.72 6.80
CA PHE A 100 -12.29 1.17 6.34
C PHE A 100 -13.12 0.63 7.50
N LEU A 101 -12.52 -0.13 8.40
CA LEU A 101 -13.20 -0.64 9.59
C LEU A 101 -13.70 0.49 10.51
N SER A 102 -13.02 1.64 10.52
CA SER A 102 -13.42 2.81 11.30
C SER A 102 -14.62 3.57 10.72
N ILE A 103 -14.90 3.47 9.41
CA ILE A 103 -16.00 4.18 8.72
C ILE A 103 -17.34 3.84 9.36
N TYR A 104 -17.54 2.59 9.73
CA TYR A 104 -18.80 2.11 10.29
C TYR A 104 -19.22 2.87 11.57
N LYS A 105 -18.25 3.37 12.34
CA LYS A 105 -18.49 4.02 13.64
C LYS A 105 -18.53 5.55 13.57
N ARG A 106 -18.32 6.14 12.40
CA ARG A 106 -18.20 7.60 12.24
C ARG A 106 -19.47 8.18 11.62
N ASP A 107 -19.89 9.35 12.11
CA ASP A 107 -21.04 10.09 11.56
C ASP A 107 -20.69 10.76 10.23
N GLU A 108 -19.48 11.30 10.11
CA GLU A 108 -18.94 11.88 8.88
C GLU A 108 -17.60 11.23 8.52
N CYS A 109 -17.45 10.84 7.25
CA CYS A 109 -16.25 10.18 6.74
C CYS A 109 -15.51 11.01 5.69
N ARG A 110 -15.86 12.29 5.51
CA ARG A 110 -15.26 13.14 4.47
C ARG A 110 -13.74 13.24 4.58
N SER A 111 -13.22 13.51 5.78
CA SER A 111 -11.77 13.58 6.02
C SER A 111 -11.09 12.23 5.80
N VAL A 112 -11.72 11.15 6.28
CA VAL A 112 -11.20 9.79 6.09
C VAL A 112 -11.13 9.42 4.60
N MET A 113 -12.15 9.76 3.82
CA MET A 113 -12.18 9.51 2.37
C MET A 113 -11.15 10.33 1.60
N TYR A 114 -10.94 11.57 2.02
CA TYR A 114 -9.86 12.41 1.50
C TYR A 114 -8.48 11.80 1.77
N ASP A 115 -8.23 11.38 3.02
CA ASP A 115 -6.99 10.72 3.41
C ASP A 115 -6.77 9.42 2.65
N LEU A 116 -7.82 8.60 2.48
CA LEU A 116 -7.77 7.37 1.70
C LEU A 116 -7.45 7.65 0.22
N GLY A 117 -8.04 8.69 -0.38
CA GLY A 117 -7.71 9.12 -1.74
C GLY A 117 -6.23 9.51 -1.89
N MET A 118 -5.68 10.26 -0.93
CA MET A 118 -4.25 10.58 -0.88
C MET A 118 -3.38 9.32 -0.73
N MET A 119 -3.76 8.39 0.13
CA MET A 119 -3.03 7.12 0.31
C MET A 119 -2.99 6.30 -0.99
N VAL A 120 -4.09 6.26 -1.75
CA VAL A 120 -4.12 5.56 -3.04
C VAL A 120 -3.22 6.24 -4.07
N ALA A 121 -3.21 7.58 -4.12
CA ALA A 121 -2.28 8.28 -5.00
C ALA A 121 -0.82 8.01 -4.63
N LEU A 122 -0.46 8.08 -3.34
CA LEU A 122 0.88 7.73 -2.87
C LEU A 122 1.25 6.29 -3.22
N GLY A 123 0.36 5.33 -2.96
CA GLY A 123 0.60 3.94 -3.32
C GLY A 123 0.72 3.72 -4.83
N THR A 124 0.00 4.48 -5.65
CA THR A 124 0.10 4.43 -7.11
C THR A 124 1.47 4.94 -7.60
N LEU A 125 2.05 5.94 -6.93
CA LEU A 125 3.39 6.42 -7.24
C LEU A 125 4.47 5.38 -6.89
N ILE A 126 4.27 4.61 -5.82
CA ILE A 126 5.20 3.55 -5.41
C ILE A 126 5.03 2.30 -6.28
N TYR A 127 3.79 1.91 -6.55
CA TYR A 127 3.41 0.69 -7.26
C TYR A 127 2.14 0.97 -8.07
N PHE A 128 2.29 1.17 -9.38
CA PHE A 128 1.20 1.60 -10.26
C PHE A 128 -0.11 0.79 -10.11
N PRO A 129 -0.08 -0.56 -10.00
CA PRO A 129 -1.30 -1.35 -9.84
C PRO A 129 -2.11 -1.02 -8.56
N PHE A 130 -1.52 -0.30 -7.60
CA PHE A 130 -2.23 0.17 -6.42
C PHE A 130 -3.38 1.13 -6.75
N ILE A 131 -3.40 1.73 -7.95
CA ILE A 131 -4.53 2.52 -8.44
C ILE A 131 -5.85 1.73 -8.44
N ALA A 132 -5.78 0.40 -8.50
CA ALA A 132 -6.96 -0.48 -8.37
C ALA A 132 -7.67 -0.35 -7.02
N MET A 133 -7.01 0.18 -5.98
CA MET A 133 -7.64 0.51 -4.71
C MET A 133 -8.59 1.71 -4.80
N LEU A 134 -8.44 2.57 -5.81
CA LEU A 134 -9.26 3.76 -6.01
C LEU A 134 -10.76 3.40 -6.18
N PRO A 135 -11.18 2.55 -7.13
CA PRO A 135 -12.58 2.11 -7.25
C PRO A 135 -13.11 1.47 -5.95
N LEU A 136 -12.24 0.79 -5.20
CA LEU A 136 -12.60 0.14 -3.94
C LEU A 136 -13.09 1.15 -2.87
N LEU A 137 -12.59 2.40 -2.91
CA LEU A 137 -13.04 3.46 -2.00
C LEU A 137 -14.51 3.79 -2.20
N TRP A 138 -14.98 3.93 -3.44
CA TRP A 138 -16.40 4.17 -3.69
C TRP A 138 -17.26 2.93 -3.45
N ILE A 139 -16.75 1.73 -3.76
CA ILE A 139 -17.45 0.48 -3.39
C ILE A 139 -17.68 0.44 -1.88
N SER A 140 -16.69 0.82 -1.07
CA SER A 140 -16.85 0.89 0.39
C SER A 140 -17.94 1.87 0.81
N LEU A 141 -18.02 3.05 0.16
CA LEU A 141 -19.07 4.03 0.44
C LEU A 141 -20.45 3.48 0.11
N VAL A 142 -20.61 2.83 -1.05
CA VAL A 142 -21.88 2.23 -1.47
C VAL A 142 -22.35 1.15 -0.50
N ILE A 143 -21.44 0.32 0.01
CA ILE A 143 -21.79 -0.80 0.91
C ILE A 143 -22.10 -0.32 2.32
N PHE A 144 -21.27 0.59 2.88
CA PHE A 144 -21.33 0.90 4.31
C PHE A 144 -22.26 2.07 4.64
N ARG A 145 -22.56 2.98 3.70
CA ARG A 145 -23.26 4.23 3.99
C ARG A 145 -24.20 4.69 2.86
N PRO A 146 -25.24 5.50 3.18
CA PRO A 146 -26.05 6.12 2.15
C PRO A 146 -25.22 7.09 1.30
N PHE A 147 -25.61 7.27 0.04
CA PHE A 147 -24.89 8.09 -0.91
C PHE A 147 -24.76 9.55 -0.43
N ASN A 148 -23.52 10.04 -0.36
CA ASN A 148 -23.19 11.44 -0.10
C ASN A 148 -22.13 11.93 -1.08
N TRP A 149 -22.52 12.79 -2.03
CA TRP A 149 -21.63 13.29 -3.07
C TRP A 149 -20.36 13.98 -2.52
N ARG A 150 -20.43 14.57 -1.32
CA ARG A 150 -19.28 15.24 -0.68
C ARG A 150 -18.20 14.23 -0.28
N GLU A 151 -18.58 13.03 0.15
CA GLU A 151 -17.65 11.95 0.49
C GLU A 151 -17.03 11.35 -0.78
N TRP A 152 -17.80 11.26 -1.86
CA TRP A 152 -17.32 10.79 -3.16
C TRP A 152 -16.27 11.73 -3.76
N LEU A 153 -16.53 13.05 -3.70
CA LEU A 153 -15.57 14.06 -4.15
C LEU A 153 -14.34 14.14 -3.25
N ALA A 154 -14.46 13.83 -1.96
CA ALA A 154 -13.32 13.79 -1.05
C ALA A 154 -12.25 12.81 -1.54
N VAL A 155 -12.65 11.63 -2.05
CA VAL A 155 -11.73 10.65 -2.63
C VAL A 155 -10.96 11.23 -3.83
N VAL A 156 -11.70 11.84 -4.78
CA VAL A 156 -11.10 12.42 -6.00
C VAL A 156 -10.14 13.55 -5.65
N THR A 157 -10.59 14.48 -4.78
CA THR A 157 -9.77 15.63 -4.37
C THR A 157 -8.51 15.18 -3.64
N GLY A 158 -8.60 14.21 -2.73
CA GLY A 158 -7.43 13.64 -2.06
C GLY A 158 -6.43 13.01 -3.04
N PHE A 159 -6.92 12.24 -4.01
CA PHE A 159 -6.07 11.64 -5.03
C PHE A 159 -5.37 12.71 -5.88
N ILE A 160 -6.10 13.70 -6.37
CA ILE A 160 -5.56 14.80 -7.19
C ILE A 160 -4.52 15.61 -6.40
N THR A 161 -4.72 15.86 -5.11
CA THR A 161 -3.79 16.64 -4.28
C THR A 161 -2.35 16.14 -4.36
N ILE A 162 -2.13 14.82 -4.30
CA ILE A 162 -0.79 14.24 -4.37
C ILE A 162 -0.15 14.47 -5.74
N PHE A 163 -0.90 14.24 -6.83
CA PHE A 163 -0.41 14.49 -8.18
C PHE A 163 -0.21 15.98 -8.48
N PHE A 164 -1.02 16.85 -7.89
CA PHE A 164 -0.85 18.30 -7.98
C PHE A 164 0.48 18.73 -7.35
N PHE A 165 0.77 18.28 -6.12
CA PHE A 165 2.05 18.58 -5.48
C PHE A 165 3.24 18.01 -6.25
N LEU A 166 3.11 16.80 -6.80
CA LEU A 166 4.13 16.20 -7.66
C LEU A 166 4.37 17.06 -8.92
N GLY A 167 3.31 17.55 -9.56
CA GLY A 167 3.40 18.44 -10.72
C GLY A 167 4.07 19.77 -10.40
N VAL A 168 3.75 20.38 -9.26
CA VAL A 168 4.40 21.60 -8.78
C VAL A 168 5.88 21.36 -8.50
N PHE A 169 6.22 20.26 -7.83
CA PHE A 169 7.62 19.88 -7.59
C PHE A 169 8.40 19.73 -8.90
N TYR A 170 7.84 19.03 -9.88
CA TYR A 170 8.47 18.84 -11.19
C TYR A 170 8.66 20.17 -11.93
N PHE A 171 7.64 21.04 -11.94
CA PHE A 171 7.72 22.36 -12.55
C PHE A 171 8.86 23.20 -11.94
N ILE A 172 8.98 23.20 -10.61
CA ILE A 172 10.05 23.89 -9.90
C ILE A 172 11.42 23.28 -10.24
N ALA A 173 11.53 21.95 -10.22
CA ALA A 173 12.79 21.25 -10.50
C ALA A 173 13.31 21.55 -11.92
N VAL A 174 12.42 21.61 -12.92
CA VAL A 174 12.78 21.96 -14.29
C VAL A 174 13.35 23.37 -14.39
N ILE A 175 12.78 24.35 -13.68
CA ILE A 175 13.27 25.74 -13.70
C ILE A 175 14.70 25.86 -13.16
N TYR A 176 15.04 25.13 -12.08
CA TYR A 176 16.39 25.14 -11.51
C TYR A 176 17.43 24.36 -12.33
N SER A 177 17.00 23.56 -13.30
CA SER A 177 17.88 22.78 -14.17
C SER A 177 18.33 23.54 -15.43
N GLN A 178 17.82 24.76 -15.65
CA GLN A 178 18.26 25.69 -16.70
C GLN A 178 19.14 26.80 -16.11
#